data_AF-A0A847JCY5-F1
#
_entry.id   AF-A0A847JCY5-F1
#
_cell.length_a   1.000
_cell.length_b   1.000
_cell.length_c   1.000
_cell.angle_alpha   90.00
_cell.angle_beta   90.00
_cell.angle_gamma   90.00
#
_symmetry.space_group_name_H-M   'P 1'
#
loop_
_entity.id
_entity.type
_entity.pdbx_description
1 polymer ?
#
loop_
_entity_poly.entity_id
_entity_poly.type
_entity_poly.pdbx_seq_one_letter_code
_entity_poly.pdbx_strand_id
1 'polypeptide(L)'
;AVVAGIAIVWAAKRRQIATGRRFPAYRTFAALLVALPAAAVWASGTGIVFDPPTLGRFRLEGGMTVSPEFLSLFLSLSSYTAAYIAEIVRSGILGVAVGQTEAAHALGISPGLTTRLVIVPQALRIIIPPLTSQYLNLIKDTSMAIAVGYSDLVSVGGTIMNQTGQAIEVITIWVAVYLTVSLAASGFMNWFNRRVALVER
;
A
#
# COMPACT_ATOMS: atom_id res chain seq x y z
N ALA A 1 1.54 17.49 10.89
CA ALA A 1 1.14 17.56 9.47
C ALA A 1 -0.11 16.74 9.17
N VAL A 2 -0.10 15.43 9.43
CA VAL A 2 -1.21 14.52 9.09
C VAL A 2 -2.53 14.92 9.76
N VAL A 3 -2.55 15.20 11.06
CA VAL A 3 -3.76 15.59 11.81
C VAL A 3 -4.35 16.92 11.30
N ALA A 4 -3.51 17.95 11.11
CA ALA A 4 -3.91 19.25 10.57
C ALA A 4 -4.45 19.12 9.14
N GLY A 5 -3.83 18.26 8.34
CA GLY A 5 -4.27 17.97 7.00
C GLY A 5 -5.62 17.24 6.93
N ILE A 6 -5.84 16.25 7.80
CA ILE A 6 -7.14 15.55 7.93
C ILE A 6 -8.24 16.55 8.34
N ALA A 7 -7.94 17.45 9.27
CA ALA A 7 -8.87 18.49 9.71
C ALA A 7 -9.26 19.46 8.58
N ILE A 8 -8.31 19.84 7.71
CA ILE A 8 -8.56 20.71 6.55
C ILE A 8 -9.41 20.01 5.49
N VAL A 9 -9.14 18.74 5.21
CA VAL A 9 -9.97 17.94 4.27
C VAL A 9 -11.39 17.81 4.79
N TRP A 10 -11.55 17.57 6.10
CA TRP A 10 -12.85 17.47 6.73
C TRP A 10 -13.62 18.81 6.75
N ALA A 11 -12.95 19.91 7.09
CA ALA A 11 -13.53 21.26 7.07
C ALA A 11 -13.90 21.72 5.65
N ALA A 12 -13.05 21.40 4.65
CA ALA A 12 -13.33 21.69 3.25
C ALA A 12 -14.54 20.90 2.73
N LYS A 13 -14.69 19.63 3.13
CA LYS A 13 -15.86 18.81 2.77
C LYS A 13 -17.15 19.36 3.40
N ARG A 14 -17.11 19.80 4.67
CA ARG A 14 -18.23 20.48 5.33
C ARG A 14 -18.61 21.79 4.65
N ARG A 15 -17.62 22.62 4.28
CA ARG A 15 -17.86 23.85 3.51
C ARG A 15 -18.44 23.57 2.13
N GLN A 16 -17.96 22.54 1.44
CA GLN A 16 -18.48 22.16 0.13
C GLN A 16 -19.95 21.75 0.19
N ILE A 17 -20.37 21.02 1.24
CA ILE A 17 -21.77 20.64 1.46
C ILE A 17 -22.64 21.88 1.73
N ALA A 18 -22.14 22.86 2.48
CA ALA A 18 -22.90 24.06 2.85
C ALA A 18 -22.94 25.16 1.77
N THR A 19 -21.89 25.30 0.95
CA THR A 19 -21.71 26.46 0.04
C THR A 19 -21.56 26.08 -1.43
N GLY A 20 -21.53 24.79 -1.78
CA GLY A 20 -21.39 24.29 -3.16
C GLY A 20 -20.03 24.54 -3.82
N ARG A 21 -19.17 25.38 -3.24
CA ARG A 21 -17.84 25.70 -3.77
C ARG A 21 -16.84 24.59 -3.43
N ARG A 22 -16.16 24.07 -4.45
CA ARG A 22 -15.11 23.05 -4.31
C ARG A 22 -13.81 23.72 -3.88
N PHE A 23 -13.42 23.54 -2.62
CA PHE A 23 -12.08 23.91 -2.17
C PHE A 23 -11.09 22.80 -2.55
N PRO A 24 -9.89 23.11 -3.11
CA PRO A 24 -8.89 22.10 -3.49
C PRO A 24 -8.17 21.53 -2.25
N ALA A 25 -8.93 20.82 -1.41
CA ALA A 25 -8.48 20.26 -0.14
C ALA A 25 -7.32 19.27 -0.30
N TYR A 26 -7.30 18.51 -1.40
CA TYR A 26 -6.23 17.55 -1.68
C TYR A 26 -4.89 18.22 -2.00
N ARG A 27 -4.89 19.36 -2.73
CA ARG A 27 -3.67 20.11 -3.04
C ARG A 27 -3.10 20.77 -1.79
N THR A 28 -3.97 21.33 -0.96
CA THR A 28 -3.58 21.94 0.32
C THR A 28 -3.09 20.89 1.30
N PHE A 29 -3.70 19.71 1.35
CA PHE A 29 -3.22 18.56 2.12
C PHE A 29 -1.82 18.13 1.66
N ALA A 30 -1.63 17.92 0.35
CA ALA A 30 -0.33 17.54 -0.21
C ALA A 30 0.74 18.61 0.06
N ALA A 31 0.40 19.89 -0.12
CA ALA A 31 1.29 21.00 0.19
C ALA A 31 1.68 21.03 1.68
N LEU A 32 0.73 20.82 2.60
CA LEU A 32 1.00 20.72 4.04
C LEU A 32 1.88 19.53 4.40
N LEU A 33 1.70 18.40 3.72
CA LEU A 33 2.44 17.18 3.97
C LEU A 33 3.91 17.32 3.58
N VAL A 34 4.23 18.19 2.61
CA VAL A 34 5.61 18.50 2.20
C VAL A 34 6.16 19.72 2.94
N ALA A 35 5.38 20.79 3.06
CA ALA A 35 5.83 22.06 3.61
C ALA A 35 6.07 21.99 5.12
N LEU A 36 5.28 21.24 5.90
CA LEU A 36 5.51 21.13 7.35
C LEU A 36 6.79 20.36 7.69
N PRO A 37 7.07 19.18 7.11
CA PRO A 37 8.35 18.52 7.32
C PRO A 37 9.53 19.36 6.81
N ALA A 38 9.39 19.99 5.64
CA ALA A 38 10.45 20.86 5.11
C ALA A 38 10.73 22.06 6.03
N ALA A 39 9.68 22.71 6.54
CA ALA A 39 9.81 23.80 7.51
C ALA A 39 10.38 23.32 8.86
N ALA A 40 10.01 22.10 9.29
CA ALA A 40 10.57 21.50 10.49
C ALA A 40 12.07 21.22 10.34
N VAL A 41 12.49 20.63 9.20
CA VAL A 41 13.90 20.36 8.87
C VAL A 41 14.70 21.67 8.75
N TRP A 42 14.10 22.70 8.17
CA TRP A 42 14.70 24.03 8.06
C TRP A 42 14.84 24.70 9.43
N ALA A 43 13.81 24.62 10.29
CA ALA A 43 13.80 25.20 11.63
C ALA A 43 14.67 24.44 12.64
N SER A 44 14.83 23.12 12.49
CA SER A 44 15.68 22.31 13.35
C SER A 44 17.18 22.50 13.08
N GLY A 45 17.55 23.22 12.02
CA GLY A 45 18.96 23.45 11.66
C GLY A 45 19.71 22.18 11.29
N THR A 46 19.02 21.03 11.21
CA THR A 46 19.56 19.78 10.67
C THR A 46 19.72 19.96 9.18
N GLY A 47 20.91 20.41 8.76
CA GLY A 47 21.33 20.26 7.38
C GLY A 47 21.12 18.80 6.98
N ILE A 48 20.42 18.55 5.88
CA ILE A 48 20.42 17.23 5.28
C ILE A 48 21.87 17.01 4.83
N VAL A 49 22.65 16.32 5.65
CA VAL A 49 24.03 15.98 5.34
C VAL A 49 23.97 14.93 4.24
N PHE A 50 24.04 15.39 3.00
CA PHE A 50 24.19 14.51 1.86
C PHE A 50 25.64 14.06 1.86
N ASP A 51 25.87 12.83 2.32
CA ASP A 51 27.18 12.18 2.34
C ASP A 51 27.36 11.46 0.99
N PRO A 52 28.08 12.03 0.00
CA PRO A 52 28.24 11.38 -1.29
C PRO A 52 29.09 10.12 -1.14
N PRO A 53 28.77 9.03 -1.86
CA PRO A 53 29.55 7.80 -1.76
C PRO A 53 30.97 8.05 -2.27
N THR A 54 31.95 7.87 -1.40
CA THR A 54 33.38 7.97 -1.73
C THR A 54 33.96 6.60 -2.03
N LEU A 55 34.87 6.52 -3.01
CA LEU A 55 35.58 5.28 -3.34
C LEU A 55 36.62 4.98 -2.27
N GLY A 56 36.26 4.13 -1.30
CA GLY A 56 37.21 3.50 -0.39
C GLY A 56 38.06 2.44 -1.10
N ARG A 57 39.11 1.93 -0.43
CA ARG A 57 40.08 0.99 -1.03
C ARG A 57 39.47 -0.36 -1.48
N PHE A 58 38.38 -0.80 -0.85
CA PHE A 58 37.75 -2.10 -1.12
C PHE A 58 36.21 -2.04 -1.21
N ARG A 59 35.59 -0.93 -0.81
CA ARG A 59 34.14 -0.70 -0.86
C ARG A 59 33.88 0.81 -0.94
N LEU A 60 32.74 1.20 -1.52
CA LEU A 60 32.22 2.56 -1.40
C LEU A 60 31.90 2.84 0.08
N GLU A 61 32.40 3.95 0.62
CA GLU A 61 32.13 4.42 1.98
C GLU A 61 31.33 5.73 1.91
N GLY A 62 30.31 5.85 2.76
CA GLY A 62 29.37 6.96 2.75
C GLY A 62 28.17 6.76 1.82
N GLY A 63 27.15 7.60 2.00
CA GLY A 63 25.91 7.59 1.22
C GLY A 63 24.90 6.51 1.61
N MET A 64 23.78 6.48 0.88
CA MET A 64 22.72 5.49 1.08
C MET A 64 23.05 4.20 0.32
N THR A 65 23.27 3.11 1.05
CA THR A 65 23.47 1.79 0.46
C THR A 65 22.17 1.00 0.45
N VAL A 66 21.73 0.55 -0.73
CA VAL A 66 20.65 -0.43 -0.87
C VAL A 66 21.28 -1.81 -1.00
N SER A 67 20.90 -2.74 -0.14
CA SER A 67 21.46 -4.09 -0.19
C SER A 67 20.93 -4.87 -1.42
N PRO A 68 21.77 -5.67 -2.11
CA PRO A 68 21.31 -6.48 -3.23
C PRO A 68 20.17 -7.45 -2.88
N GLU A 69 20.17 -7.95 -1.64
CA GLU A 69 19.15 -8.86 -1.11
C GLU A 69 17.80 -8.15 -1.00
N PHE A 70 17.79 -6.91 -0.50
CA PHE A 70 16.59 -6.07 -0.47
C PHE A 70 16.06 -5.84 -1.87
N LEU A 71 16.94 -5.48 -2.82
CA LEU A 71 16.53 -5.19 -4.19
C LEU A 71 15.94 -6.43 -4.87
N SER A 72 16.56 -7.60 -4.68
CA SER A 72 16.07 -8.89 -5.19
C SER A 72 14.68 -9.20 -4.63
N LEU A 73 14.50 -9.08 -3.31
CA LEU A 73 13.21 -9.30 -2.65
C LEU A 73 12.15 -8.32 -3.16
N PHE A 74 12.48 -7.04 -3.21
CA PHE A 74 11.59 -5.98 -3.66
C PHE A 74 11.11 -6.23 -5.09
N LEU A 75 12.03 -6.53 -6.01
CA LEU A 75 11.69 -6.79 -7.40
C LEU A 75 10.87 -8.07 -7.56
N SER A 76 11.23 -9.15 -6.85
CA SER A 76 10.52 -10.42 -6.88
C SER A 76 9.08 -10.29 -6.40
N LEU A 77 8.89 -9.77 -5.18
CA LEU A 77 7.55 -9.59 -4.59
C LEU A 77 6.71 -8.57 -5.37
N SER A 78 7.32 -7.49 -5.85
CA SER A 78 6.60 -6.47 -6.63
C SER A 78 6.13 -7.04 -7.96
N SER A 79 6.97 -7.77 -8.68
CA SER A 79 6.61 -8.36 -9.98
C SER A 79 5.54 -9.43 -9.82
N TYR A 80 5.69 -10.32 -8.83
CA TYR A 80 4.70 -11.34 -8.49
C TYR A 80 3.34 -10.70 -8.16
N THR A 81 3.33 -9.73 -7.26
CA THR A 81 2.10 -9.06 -6.81
C THR A 81 1.46 -8.26 -7.93
N ALA A 82 2.26 -7.58 -8.77
CA ALA A 82 1.76 -6.84 -9.91
C ALA A 82 1.04 -7.74 -10.93
N ALA A 83 1.60 -8.92 -11.23
CA ALA A 83 0.97 -9.89 -12.11
C ALA A 83 -0.38 -10.38 -11.56
N TYR A 84 -0.44 -10.72 -10.27
CA TYR A 84 -1.69 -11.12 -9.61
C TYR A 84 -2.73 -10.00 -9.60
N ILE A 85 -2.32 -8.77 -9.26
CA ILE A 85 -3.22 -7.60 -9.26
C ILE A 85 -3.74 -7.33 -10.68
N ALA A 86 -2.90 -7.45 -11.71
CA ALA A 86 -3.32 -7.26 -13.09
C ALA A 86 -4.43 -8.24 -13.48
N GLU A 87 -4.32 -9.50 -13.05
CA GLU A 87 -5.31 -10.53 -13.32
C GLU A 87 -6.62 -10.32 -12.54
N ILE A 88 -6.52 -9.84 -11.29
CA ILE A 88 -7.68 -9.44 -10.49
C ILE A 88 -8.41 -8.27 -11.18
N VAL A 89 -7.69 -7.25 -11.66
CA VAL A 89 -8.27 -6.11 -12.36
C VAL A 89 -8.92 -6.55 -13.68
N ARG A 90 -8.24 -7.39 -14.46
CA ARG A 90 -8.77 -7.95 -15.71
C ARG A 90 -10.07 -8.71 -15.47
N SER A 91 -10.07 -9.62 -14.50
CA SER A 91 -11.24 -10.42 -14.11
C SER A 91 -12.37 -9.54 -13.58
N GLY A 92 -12.04 -8.50 -12.82
CA GLY A 92 -13.02 -7.55 -12.30
C GLY A 92 -13.71 -6.71 -13.38
N ILE A 93 -12.98 -6.32 -14.44
CA ILE A 93 -13.56 -5.64 -15.60
C ILE A 93 -14.44 -6.59 -16.40
N LEU A 94 -13.98 -7.82 -16.65
CA LEU A 94 -14.76 -8.84 -17.37
C LEU A 94 -15.99 -9.33 -16.59
N GLY A 95 -15.99 -9.20 -15.27
CA GLY A 95 -17.14 -9.53 -14.43
C GLY A 95 -18.31 -8.53 -14.53
N VAL A 96 -18.13 -7.38 -15.19
CA VAL A 96 -19.22 -6.43 -15.45
C VAL A 96 -20.05 -6.92 -16.64
N ALA A 97 -21.37 -6.98 -16.46
CA ALA A 97 -22.28 -7.41 -17.52
C ALA A 97 -22.13 -6.57 -18.80
N VAL A 98 -21.97 -7.24 -19.94
CA VAL A 98 -21.77 -6.60 -21.26
C VAL A 98 -22.90 -5.63 -21.61
N GLY A 99 -24.13 -5.92 -21.17
CA GLY A 99 -25.28 -5.04 -21.36
C GLY A 99 -25.13 -3.63 -20.78
N GLN A 100 -24.27 -3.43 -19.75
CA GLN A 100 -23.95 -2.09 -19.24
C GLN A 100 -23.17 -1.26 -20.28
N THR A 101 -22.27 -1.91 -21.00
CA THR A 101 -21.49 -1.31 -22.08
C THR A 101 -22.37 -1.03 -23.30
N GLU A 102 -23.22 -1.99 -23.68
CA GLU A 102 -24.17 -1.85 -24.80
C GLU A 102 -25.19 -0.73 -24.52
N ALA A 103 -25.75 -0.66 -23.31
CA ALA A 103 -26.69 0.40 -22.92
C ALA A 103 -26.02 1.79 -22.93
N ALA A 104 -24.79 1.89 -22.44
CA ALA A 104 -24.05 3.15 -22.47
C ALA A 104 -23.79 3.61 -23.92
N HIS A 105 -23.44 2.69 -24.82
CA HIS A 105 -23.27 3.00 -26.24
C HIS A 105 -24.58 3.34 -26.95
N ALA A 106 -25.70 2.69 -26.59
CA ALA A 106 -27.02 3.04 -27.10
C ALA A 106 -27.46 4.46 -26.69
N LEU A 107 -26.99 4.95 -25.54
CA LEU A 107 -27.18 6.33 -25.08
C LEU A 107 -26.19 7.34 -25.69
N GLY A 108 -25.32 6.90 -26.62
CA GLY A 108 -24.34 7.76 -27.29
C GLY A 108 -23.15 8.17 -26.40
N ILE A 109 -22.92 7.47 -25.28
CA ILE A 109 -21.81 7.77 -24.37
C ILE A 109 -20.49 7.34 -25.01
N SER A 110 -19.49 8.24 -25.02
CA SER A 110 -18.16 7.96 -25.55
C SER A 110 -17.47 6.82 -24.76
N PRO A 111 -16.68 5.95 -25.39
CA PRO A 111 -16.04 4.80 -24.73
C PRO A 111 -15.26 5.14 -23.45
N GLY A 112 -14.50 6.25 -23.46
CA GLY A 112 -13.75 6.68 -22.27
C GLY A 112 -14.65 7.07 -21.08
N LEU A 113 -15.80 7.69 -21.34
CA LEU A 113 -16.80 7.98 -20.31
C LEU A 113 -17.51 6.70 -19.86
N THR A 114 -17.81 5.77 -20.78
CA THR A 114 -18.39 4.46 -20.44
C THR A 114 -17.48 3.70 -19.48
N THR A 115 -16.17 3.59 -19.78
CA THR A 115 -15.22 2.95 -18.89
C THR A 115 -15.17 3.65 -17.53
N ARG A 116 -15.02 4.98 -17.51
CA ARG A 116 -14.83 5.73 -16.26
C ARG A 116 -16.07 5.79 -15.37
N LEU A 117 -17.26 5.94 -15.94
CA LEU A 117 -18.49 6.24 -15.20
C LEU A 117 -19.40 5.03 -15.02
N VAL A 118 -19.30 4.02 -15.90
CA VAL A 118 -20.18 2.84 -15.86
C VAL A 118 -19.39 1.61 -15.43
N ILE A 119 -18.32 1.27 -16.16
CA ILE A 119 -17.59 0.01 -15.96
C ILE A 119 -16.74 0.05 -14.70
N VAL A 120 -15.85 1.03 -14.55
CA VAL A 120 -14.90 1.12 -13.42
C VAL A 120 -15.61 1.11 -12.05
N PRO A 121 -16.67 1.89 -11.80
CA PRO A 121 -17.37 1.86 -10.51
C PRO A 121 -17.98 0.49 -10.16
N GLN A 122 -18.40 -0.28 -11.17
CA GLN A 122 -18.94 -1.63 -11.00
C GLN A 122 -17.82 -2.65 -10.81
N ALA A 123 -16.81 -2.61 -11.68
CA ALA A 123 -15.62 -3.46 -11.61
C ALA A 123 -14.90 -3.34 -10.26
N LEU A 124 -14.80 -2.13 -9.69
CA LEU A 124 -14.18 -1.92 -8.38
C LEU A 124 -14.82 -2.75 -7.27
N ARG A 125 -16.14 -2.98 -7.32
CA ARG A 125 -16.85 -3.81 -6.32
C ARG A 125 -16.48 -5.28 -6.43
N ILE A 126 -16.13 -5.74 -7.63
CA ILE A 126 -15.67 -7.10 -7.92
C ILE A 126 -14.18 -7.24 -7.58
N ILE A 127 -13.37 -6.19 -7.80
CA ILE A 127 -11.91 -6.17 -7.60
C ILE A 127 -11.51 -6.11 -6.12
N ILE A 128 -12.27 -5.39 -5.29
CA ILE A 128 -11.88 -5.09 -3.90
C ILE A 128 -11.77 -6.35 -3.01
N PRO A 129 -12.74 -7.29 -3.01
CA PRO A 129 -12.64 -8.50 -2.19
C PRO A 129 -11.39 -9.37 -2.48
N PRO A 130 -11.04 -9.70 -3.74
CA PRO A 130 -9.81 -10.47 -4.01
C PRO A 130 -8.53 -9.67 -3.75
N LEU A 131 -8.51 -8.35 -3.93
CA LEU A 131 -7.35 -7.53 -3.57
C LEU A 131 -7.03 -7.61 -2.08
N THR A 132 -8.05 -7.62 -1.22
CA THR A 132 -7.88 -7.83 0.23
C THR A 132 -7.07 -9.10 0.52
N SER A 133 -7.45 -10.21 -0.08
CA SER A 133 -6.75 -11.49 0.09
C SER A 133 -5.32 -11.43 -0.46
N GLN A 134 -5.11 -10.74 -1.59
CA GLN A 134 -3.78 -10.56 -2.15
C GLN A 134 -2.86 -9.77 -1.21
N TYR A 135 -3.36 -8.74 -0.52
CA TYR A 135 -2.57 -8.01 0.49
C TYR A 135 -2.23 -8.87 1.71
N LEU A 136 -3.15 -9.73 2.15
CA LEU A 136 -2.88 -10.68 3.24
C LEU A 136 -1.80 -11.69 2.84
N ASN A 137 -1.80 -12.15 1.59
CA ASN A 137 -0.77 -13.03 1.06
C ASN A 137 0.57 -12.30 0.98
N LEU A 138 0.61 -11.07 0.47
CA LEU A 138 1.83 -10.27 0.41
C LEU A 138 2.50 -10.13 1.79
N ILE A 139 1.72 -9.85 2.84
CA ILE A 139 2.25 -9.77 4.21
C ILE A 139 2.89 -11.10 4.64
N LYS A 140 2.30 -12.24 4.28
CA LYS A 140 2.86 -13.56 4.61
C LYS A 140 4.09 -13.87 3.77
N ASP A 141 4.04 -13.58 2.47
CA ASP A 141 5.10 -13.87 1.50
C ASP A 141 6.39 -13.07 1.80
N THR A 142 6.29 -11.89 2.44
CA THR A 142 7.47 -11.15 2.90
C THR A 142 8.36 -11.95 3.86
N SER A 143 7.80 -12.94 4.59
CA SER A 143 8.57 -13.81 5.49
C SER A 143 9.50 -14.79 4.76
N MET A 144 9.28 -15.04 3.47
CA MET A 144 10.16 -15.88 2.64
C MET A 144 11.48 -15.16 2.28
N ALA A 145 11.66 -13.91 2.74
CA ALA A 145 12.86 -13.11 2.60
C ALA A 145 14.15 -13.82 3.02
N ILE A 146 14.05 -14.69 4.02
CA ILE A 146 15.17 -15.50 4.51
C ILE A 146 15.83 -16.34 3.41
N ALA A 147 15.07 -16.77 2.38
CA ALA A 147 15.61 -17.54 1.26
C ALA A 147 16.63 -16.76 0.41
N VAL A 148 16.54 -15.43 0.40
CA VAL A 148 17.46 -14.53 -0.32
C VAL A 148 18.50 -13.92 0.64
N GLY A 149 18.53 -14.36 1.90
CA GLY A 149 19.46 -13.85 2.92
C GLY A 149 19.15 -12.43 3.40
N TYR A 150 17.95 -11.91 3.12
CA TYR A 150 17.54 -10.59 3.63
C TYR A 150 17.14 -10.69 5.10
N SER A 151 17.68 -9.81 5.94
CA SER A 151 17.41 -9.81 7.37
C SER A 151 16.04 -9.19 7.69
N ASP A 152 15.04 -10.05 7.85
CA ASP A 152 13.70 -9.72 8.31
C ASP A 152 13.43 -10.29 9.73
N LEU A 153 12.15 -10.33 10.14
CA LEU A 153 11.73 -10.88 11.44
C LEU A 153 12.16 -12.35 11.62
N VAL A 154 12.14 -13.14 10.54
CA VAL A 154 12.54 -14.56 10.57
C VAL A 154 14.05 -14.69 10.66
N SER A 155 14.81 -13.85 9.95
CA SER A 155 16.26 -13.82 10.08
C SER A 155 16.72 -13.50 11.51
N VAL A 156 16.15 -12.45 12.12
CA VAL A 156 16.50 -12.04 13.49
C VAL A 156 16.14 -13.11 14.51
N GLY A 157 14.96 -13.72 14.40
CA GLY A 157 14.58 -14.83 15.28
C GLY A 157 15.50 -16.04 15.11
N GLY A 158 15.92 -16.35 13.88
CA GLY A 158 16.85 -17.45 13.59
C GLY A 158 18.20 -17.24 14.27
N THR A 159 18.71 -16.01 14.28
CA THR A 159 19.92 -15.67 15.02
C THR A 159 19.76 -15.87 16.52
N ILE A 160 18.65 -15.40 17.11
CA ILE A 160 18.37 -15.57 18.54
C ILE A 160 18.25 -17.06 18.90
N MET A 161 17.54 -17.84 18.08
CA MET A 161 17.39 -19.28 18.27
C MET A 161 18.74 -20.00 18.23
N ASN A 162 19.63 -19.65 17.30
CA ASN A 162 20.96 -20.23 17.21
C ASN A 162 21.87 -19.83 18.39
N GLN A 163 21.70 -18.63 18.95
CA GLN A 163 22.50 -18.15 20.07
C GLN A 163 22.01 -18.68 21.43
N THR A 164 20.70 -18.84 21.61
CA THR A 164 20.08 -19.19 22.89
C THR A 164 19.67 -20.65 22.99
N GLY A 165 19.51 -21.34 21.86
CA GLY A 165 18.92 -22.69 21.80
C GLY A 165 17.41 -22.72 22.08
N GLN A 166 16.76 -21.57 22.29
CA GLN A 166 15.34 -21.45 22.65
C GLN A 166 14.43 -21.47 21.42
N ALA A 167 14.35 -22.63 20.76
CA ALA A 167 13.56 -22.77 19.53
C ALA A 167 12.05 -22.57 19.75
N ILE A 168 11.52 -23.08 20.86
CA ILE A 168 10.07 -23.04 21.13
C ILE A 168 9.62 -21.60 21.36
N GLU A 169 10.37 -20.83 22.14
CA GLU A 169 10.08 -19.44 22.47
C GLU A 169 10.13 -18.56 21.22
N VAL A 170 11.17 -18.71 20.39
CA VAL A 170 11.31 -17.93 19.15
C VAL A 170 10.20 -18.25 18.14
N ILE A 171 9.89 -19.53 17.93
CA ILE A 171 8.81 -19.93 17.01
C ILE A 171 7.46 -19.42 17.51
N THR A 172 7.21 -19.48 18.82
CA THR A 172 5.97 -18.97 19.42
C THR A 172 5.81 -17.46 19.18
N ILE A 173 6.90 -16.69 19.31
CA ILE A 173 6.90 -15.25 19.02
C ILE A 173 6.61 -15.00 17.53
N TRP A 174 7.22 -15.75 16.62
CA TRP A 174 6.91 -15.61 15.18
C TRP A 174 5.45 -15.86 14.90
N VAL A 175 4.90 -16.97 15.36
CA VAL A 175 3.48 -17.30 15.16
C VAL A 175 2.60 -16.21 15.73
N ALA A 176 2.87 -15.74 16.95
CA ALA A 176 2.11 -14.66 17.59
C ALA A 176 2.14 -13.37 16.77
N VAL A 177 3.32 -12.91 16.34
CA VAL A 177 3.47 -11.67 15.55
C VAL A 177 2.75 -11.79 14.20
N TYR A 178 3.01 -12.85 13.43
CA TYR A 178 2.38 -13.03 12.13
C TYR A 178 0.87 -13.20 12.25
N LEU A 179 0.38 -13.89 13.28
CA LEU A 179 -1.04 -14.04 13.55
C LEU A 179 -1.68 -12.70 13.91
N THR A 180 -1.08 -11.92 14.81
CA THR A 180 -1.60 -10.61 15.21
C THR A 180 -1.66 -9.65 14.03
N VAL A 181 -0.60 -9.58 13.22
CA VAL A 181 -0.59 -8.74 12.01
C VAL A 181 -1.63 -9.23 11.01
N SER A 182 -1.73 -10.54 10.78
CA SER A 182 -2.71 -11.13 9.86
C SER A 182 -4.15 -10.86 10.30
N LEU A 183 -4.45 -10.99 11.59
CA LEU A 183 -5.77 -10.72 12.16
C LEU A 183 -6.10 -9.22 12.12
N ALA A 184 -5.13 -8.35 12.43
CA ALA A 184 -5.32 -6.90 12.35
C ALA A 184 -5.60 -6.46 10.90
N ALA A 185 -4.81 -6.95 9.93
CA ALA A 185 -5.01 -6.68 8.52
C ALA A 185 -6.36 -7.26 8.02
N SER A 186 -6.68 -8.50 8.39
CA SER A 186 -7.96 -9.14 8.04
C SER A 186 -9.15 -8.39 8.62
N GLY A 187 -9.07 -7.94 9.87
CA GLY A 187 -10.10 -7.11 10.51
C GLY A 187 -10.30 -5.78 9.79
N PHE A 188 -9.21 -5.08 9.45
CA PHE A 188 -9.26 -3.85 8.68
C PHE A 188 -9.90 -4.07 7.29
N MET A 189 -9.51 -5.15 6.62
CA MET A 189 -10.03 -5.44 5.29
C MET A 189 -11.48 -5.93 5.31
N ASN A 190 -11.89 -6.70 6.32
CA ASN A 190 -13.30 -7.06 6.51
C ASN A 190 -14.16 -5.82 6.76
N TRP A 191 -13.66 -4.87 7.55
CA TRP A 191 -14.32 -3.57 7.72
C TRP A 191 -14.42 -2.80 6.39
N PHE A 192 -13.35 -2.77 5.60
CA PHE A 192 -13.33 -2.13 4.28
C PHE A 192 -14.29 -2.81 3.30
N ASN A 193 -14.27 -4.14 3.21
CA ASN A 193 -15.15 -4.94 2.38
C ASN A 193 -16.61 -4.69 2.74
N ARG A 194 -16.98 -4.65 4.03
CA ARG A 194 -18.36 -4.32 4.46
C ARG A 194 -18.84 -2.94 4.01
N ARG A 195 -17.93 -1.99 3.73
CA ARG A 195 -18.28 -0.66 3.21
C ARG A 195 -18.48 -0.63 1.71
N VAL A 196 -17.95 -1.60 0.97
CA VAL A 196 -17.90 -1.58 -0.50
C VAL A 196 -18.66 -2.74 -1.16
N ALA A 197 -18.86 -3.85 -0.45
CA ALA A 197 -19.51 -5.04 -0.96
C ALA A 197 -20.93 -4.75 -1.45
N LEU A 198 -21.25 -5.31 -2.63
CA LEU A 198 -22.59 -5.37 -3.16
C LEU A 198 -23.48 -6.09 -2.14
N VAL A 199 -24.62 -5.49 -1.81
CA VAL A 199 -25.72 -6.21 -1.18
C VAL A 199 -26.23 -7.17 -2.27
N GLU A 200 -25.67 -8.37 -2.31
CA GLU A 200 -26.31 -9.49 -3.02
C GLU A 200 -27.68 -9.71 -2.35
N ARG A 201 -28.74 -9.51 -3.14
CA ARG A 201 -30.09 -9.94 -2.81
C ARG A 201 -30.41 -11.15 -3.65
#